data_AF-A0A1J5TA12-F1
#
_entry.id   AF-A0A1J5TA12-F1
#
_cell.length_a   1.000
_cell.length_b   1.000
_cell.length_c   1.000
_cell.angle_alpha   90.00
_cell.angle_beta   90.00
_cell.angle_gamma   90.00
#
_symmetry.space_group_name_H-M   'P 1'
#
loop_
_entity.id
_entity.type
_entity.pdbx_description
1 polymer ?
#
loop_
_entity_poly.entity_id
_entity_poly.type
_entity_poly.pdbx_seq_one_letter_code
_entity_poly.pdbx_strand_id
1 'polypeptide(L)'
;MLLQLTLRKYSELTIGLVAITAMILVGCGGGGGSSTPAPVIDPNLTVPVQAAIASFVNNGINKSYSLTGWVNNSTANNPVPNTPITGSGSFTIGPATSGPIASGPLIGTVVLQSVGVMTGSLSSTSYVYYSTSNYTILATLASGSSNAIYYTPYAYPTTVKAGDTGSLGSGNDGFALGQSVTSVYSVASDSANSLLVTITDTLISFGGGSTVTQTIYRITTSGNMTLVSETQTSSSLGTVYQVLTFTFA
;
A
#
# COMPACT_ATOMS: atom_id res chain seq x y z
N MET A 1 -2.83 -1.55 -1.88
CA MET A 1 -3.60 -1.95 -3.09
C MET A 1 -4.61 -0.93 -3.65
N LEU A 2 -5.44 -0.25 -2.83
CA LEU A 2 -6.55 0.61 -3.33
C LEU A 2 -6.13 1.69 -4.33
N LEU A 3 -4.89 2.19 -4.24
CA LEU A 3 -4.34 3.24 -5.09
C LEU A 3 -3.91 2.78 -6.49
N GLN A 4 -3.59 1.49 -6.63
CA GLN A 4 -2.81 0.95 -7.73
C GLN A 4 -3.54 0.97 -9.07
N LEU A 5 -4.86 0.79 -9.06
CA LEU A 5 -5.60 0.50 -10.29
C LEU A 5 -5.98 1.75 -11.10
N THR A 6 -5.81 2.96 -10.57
CA THR A 6 -6.22 4.21 -11.28
C THR A 6 -5.09 4.82 -12.13
N LEU A 7 -3.82 4.50 -11.85
CA LEU A 7 -2.67 5.22 -12.45
C LEU A 7 -2.30 4.80 -13.88
N ARG A 8 -2.90 3.74 -14.43
CA ARG A 8 -2.44 3.14 -15.69
C ARG A 8 -2.96 3.77 -16.98
N LYS A 9 -3.79 4.82 -16.93
CA LYS A 9 -4.39 5.38 -18.16
C LYS A 9 -3.43 6.17 -19.06
N TYR A 10 -2.16 6.37 -18.70
CA TYR A 10 -1.30 7.35 -19.39
C TYR A 10 0.17 6.98 -19.65
N SER A 11 0.61 5.73 -19.59
CA SER A 11 2.03 5.43 -19.89
C SER A 11 2.23 4.19 -20.75
N GLU A 12 1.93 4.30 -22.04
CA GLU A 12 2.60 3.48 -23.06
C GLU A 12 3.74 4.29 -23.68
N LEU A 13 5.00 3.93 -23.40
CA LEU A 13 6.09 3.82 -24.39
C LEU A 13 7.43 3.38 -23.74
N THR A 14 7.81 2.13 -24.00
CA THR A 14 9.08 1.68 -24.61
C THR A 14 10.47 1.98 -23.97
N ILE A 15 11.04 0.89 -23.40
CA ILE A 15 12.42 0.30 -23.51
C ILE A 15 13.66 1.06 -23.02
N GLY A 16 14.44 0.41 -22.14
CA GLY A 16 15.89 0.62 -22.01
C GLY A 16 16.53 0.09 -20.72
N LEU A 17 17.67 -0.59 -20.83
CA LEU A 17 18.31 -1.53 -19.90
C LEU A 17 19.44 -0.89 -19.03
N VAL A 18 19.55 -1.32 -17.75
CA VAL A 18 20.73 -1.46 -16.83
C VAL A 18 21.65 -0.26 -16.49
N ALA A 19 21.83 0.03 -15.18
CA ALA A 19 23.08 -0.17 -14.41
C ALA A 19 23.05 0.43 -12.98
N ILE A 20 23.68 -0.30 -12.06
CA ILE A 20 23.81 -0.18 -10.59
C ILE A 20 24.76 0.97 -10.19
N THR A 21 24.69 1.52 -8.95
CA THR A 21 25.83 1.64 -7.98
C THR A 21 25.57 2.53 -6.72
N ALA A 22 25.79 1.87 -5.56
CA ALA A 22 26.36 2.25 -4.25
C ALA A 22 25.77 3.31 -3.27
N MET A 23 25.50 2.75 -2.07
CA MET A 23 25.69 3.20 -0.68
C MET A 23 26.53 4.45 -0.39
N ILE A 24 26.23 5.11 0.75
CA ILE A 24 27.13 5.27 1.93
C ILE A 24 26.32 5.73 3.16
N LEU A 25 26.60 5.07 4.31
CA LEU A 25 26.17 5.41 5.67
C LEU A 25 26.94 6.61 6.24
N VAL A 26 26.41 7.19 7.33
CA VAL A 26 27.05 7.47 8.64
C VAL A 26 26.59 8.82 9.20
N GLY A 27 26.21 8.82 10.48
CA GLY A 27 26.05 10.04 11.27
C GLY A 27 25.44 9.81 12.65
N CYS A 28 26.15 9.12 13.55
CA CYS A 28 25.80 8.97 14.96
C CYS A 28 26.22 10.24 15.74
N GLY A 29 25.26 10.94 16.35
CA GLY A 29 25.49 12.07 17.24
C GLY A 29 24.67 11.91 18.53
N GLY A 30 25.36 11.68 19.64
CA GLY A 30 24.76 11.53 20.97
C GLY A 30 24.60 12.86 21.71
N GLY A 31 23.52 12.99 22.46
CA GLY A 31 23.27 14.08 23.40
C GLY A 31 22.63 13.52 24.66
N GLY A 32 23.32 13.66 25.79
CA GLY A 32 22.85 13.23 27.10
C GLY A 32 21.78 14.16 27.65
N GLY A 33 20.62 13.60 27.96
CA GLY A 33 19.52 14.27 28.65
C GLY A 33 18.82 13.27 29.56
N SER A 34 18.47 13.73 30.77
CA SER A 34 17.82 12.97 31.85
C SER A 34 16.83 11.93 31.33
N SER A 35 17.22 10.66 31.36
CA SER A 35 16.42 9.57 30.82
C SER A 35 15.35 9.19 31.84
N THR A 36 14.12 9.66 31.63
CA THR A 36 12.98 8.77 31.86
C THR A 36 13.33 7.43 31.21
N PRO A 37 13.18 6.28 31.92
CA PRO A 37 13.50 5.00 31.32
C PRO A 37 12.79 4.93 29.97
N ALA A 38 13.57 4.73 28.89
CA ALA A 38 12.98 4.53 27.58
C ALA A 38 11.93 3.42 27.74
N PRO A 39 10.73 3.57 27.14
CA PRO A 39 9.72 2.53 27.21
C PRO A 39 10.36 1.21 26.82
N VAL A 40 10.39 0.25 27.75
CA VAL A 40 10.95 -1.06 27.48
C VAL A 40 9.98 -1.72 26.50
N ILE A 41 10.41 -1.82 25.24
CA ILE A 41 9.65 -2.53 24.22
C ILE A 41 9.69 -4.00 24.60
N ASP A 42 8.54 -4.58 24.92
CA ASP A 42 8.43 -6.01 25.19
C ASP A 42 8.71 -6.78 23.88
N PRO A 43 9.79 -7.57 23.80
CA PRO A 43 10.09 -8.36 22.60
C PRO A 43 9.05 -9.46 22.33
N ASN A 44 8.17 -9.75 23.30
CA ASN A 44 7.07 -10.70 23.19
C ASN A 44 5.70 -10.02 23.02
N LEU A 45 5.68 -8.70 22.81
CA LEU A 45 4.45 -7.97 22.52
C LEU A 45 3.76 -8.59 21.29
N THR A 46 2.50 -8.98 21.45
CA THR A 46 1.67 -9.50 20.36
C THR A 46 0.48 -8.57 20.10
N VAL A 47 0.07 -8.47 18.84
CA VAL A 47 -1.11 -7.68 18.44
C VAL A 47 -2.09 -8.54 17.62
N PRO A 48 -3.40 -8.37 17.77
CA PRO A 48 -4.40 -9.21 17.12
C PRO A 48 -4.75 -8.69 15.71
N VAL A 49 -3.95 -9.06 14.70
CA VAL A 49 -4.08 -8.53 13.33
C VAL A 49 -5.45 -8.80 12.73
N GLN A 50 -5.99 -10.01 12.85
CA GLN A 50 -7.28 -10.35 12.24
C GLN A 50 -8.44 -9.54 12.85
N ALA A 51 -8.43 -9.34 14.17
CA ALA A 51 -9.42 -8.50 14.85
C ALA A 51 -9.26 -7.01 14.44
N ALA A 52 -8.02 -6.56 14.28
CA ALA A 52 -7.73 -5.19 13.86
C ALA A 52 -8.20 -4.92 12.42
N ILE A 53 -8.02 -5.88 11.50
CA ILE A 53 -8.57 -5.81 10.13
C ILE A 53 -10.11 -5.82 10.16
N ALA A 54 -10.73 -6.70 10.95
CA ALA A 54 -12.19 -6.71 11.08
C ALA A 54 -12.74 -5.37 11.58
N SER A 55 -12.09 -4.76 12.58
CA SER A 55 -12.44 -3.43 13.07
C SER A 55 -12.27 -2.35 12.00
N PHE A 56 -11.17 -2.39 11.25
CA PHE A 56 -10.92 -1.47 10.14
C PHE A 56 -12.00 -1.58 9.05
N VAL A 57 -12.35 -2.80 8.63
CA VAL A 57 -13.36 -3.04 7.60
C VAL A 57 -14.76 -2.58 8.05
N ASN A 58 -15.12 -2.85 9.31
CA ASN A 58 -16.46 -2.52 9.82
C ASN A 58 -16.64 -1.04 10.14
N ASN A 59 -15.58 -0.34 10.55
CA ASN A 59 -15.67 1.07 10.94
C ASN A 59 -15.23 2.04 9.85
N GLY A 60 -14.44 1.57 8.89
CA GLY A 60 -13.79 2.43 7.92
C GLY A 60 -12.68 3.28 8.52
N ILE A 61 -12.19 4.26 7.76
CA ILE A 61 -11.17 5.23 8.21
C ILE A 61 -11.38 6.57 7.50
N ASN A 62 -11.11 7.66 8.20
CA ASN A 62 -11.00 8.99 7.60
C ASN A 62 -9.73 9.66 8.14
N LYS A 63 -8.80 9.99 7.25
CA LYS A 63 -7.47 10.52 7.57
C LYS A 63 -7.08 11.61 6.60
N SER A 64 -6.40 12.64 7.08
CA SER A 64 -5.66 13.52 6.19
C SER A 64 -4.31 12.89 5.84
N TYR A 65 -3.74 13.25 4.70
CA TYR A 65 -2.39 12.85 4.34
C TYR A 65 -1.59 14.00 3.73
N SER A 66 -0.27 13.88 3.82
CA SER A 66 0.69 14.57 2.99
C SER A 66 1.29 13.60 1.96
N LEU A 67 1.52 14.10 0.75
CA LEU A 67 2.14 13.38 -0.35
C LEU A 67 3.51 13.99 -0.60
N THR A 68 4.51 13.13 -0.74
CA THR A 68 5.85 13.47 -1.24
C THR A 68 6.31 12.42 -2.23
N GLY A 69 7.24 12.73 -3.10
CA GLY A 69 7.74 11.76 -4.07
C GLY A 69 8.36 12.41 -5.28
N TRP A 70 8.49 11.62 -6.35
CA TRP A 70 9.00 12.07 -7.62
C TRP A 70 8.54 11.20 -8.78
N VAL A 71 8.64 11.75 -9.98
CA VAL A 71 8.50 11.03 -11.25
C VAL A 71 9.72 11.30 -12.14
N ASN A 72 10.21 10.26 -12.80
CA ASN A 72 11.26 10.35 -13.80
C ASN A 72 10.61 10.55 -15.17
N ASN A 73 10.74 11.77 -15.71
CA ASN A 73 10.28 12.13 -17.05
C ASN A 73 11.41 12.09 -18.08
N SER A 74 12.56 11.50 -17.73
CA SER A 74 13.69 11.34 -18.64
C SER A 74 13.31 10.44 -19.81
N THR A 75 13.83 10.80 -20.97
CA THR A 75 13.87 9.91 -22.13
C THR A 75 15.32 9.59 -22.44
N ALA A 76 15.57 8.54 -23.22
CA ALA A 76 16.93 8.16 -23.63
C ALA A 76 17.71 9.31 -24.29
N ASN A 77 17.00 10.21 -25.00
CA ASN A 77 17.60 11.32 -25.73
C ASN A 77 17.53 12.66 -24.98
N ASN A 78 16.88 12.71 -23.81
CA ASN A 78 16.75 13.91 -23.00
C ASN A 78 16.69 13.52 -21.51
N PRO A 79 17.85 13.32 -20.85
CA PRO A 79 17.88 13.07 -19.43
C PRO A 79 17.49 14.34 -18.68
N VAL A 80 16.45 14.25 -17.85
CA VAL A 80 16.01 15.34 -16.99
C VAL A 80 16.05 14.89 -15.53
N PRO A 81 16.36 15.79 -14.59
CA PRO A 81 16.22 15.47 -13.18
C PRO A 81 14.79 15.01 -12.85
N ASN A 82 14.68 14.12 -11.86
CA ASN A 82 13.39 13.69 -11.34
C ASN A 82 12.55 14.91 -10.95
N THR A 83 11.30 14.94 -11.41
CA THR A 83 10.35 15.99 -11.08
C THR A 83 9.76 15.69 -9.71
N PRO A 84 9.98 16.55 -8.69
CA PRO A 84 9.44 16.32 -7.36
C PRO A 84 7.92 16.45 -7.38
N ILE A 85 7.27 15.66 -6.52
CA ILE A 85 5.83 15.68 -6.31
C ILE A 85 5.56 15.95 -4.84
N THR A 86 4.69 16.92 -4.57
CA THR A 86 4.17 17.19 -3.25
C THR A 86 2.66 17.42 -3.31
N GLY A 87 1.98 17.18 -2.20
CA GLY A 87 0.55 17.42 -2.10
C GLY A 87 0.00 17.11 -0.72
N SER A 88 -1.30 17.27 -0.57
CA SER A 88 -2.04 16.84 0.60
C SER A 88 -3.48 16.55 0.23
N GLY A 89 -4.19 15.83 1.09
CA GLY A 89 -5.60 15.54 0.87
C GLY A 89 -6.24 14.77 2.01
N SER A 90 -7.42 14.22 1.73
CA SER A 90 -8.17 13.36 2.64
C SER A 90 -8.31 11.97 2.03
N PHE A 91 -8.13 10.96 2.85
CA PHE A 91 -8.34 9.56 2.55
C PHE A 91 -9.52 9.05 3.36
N THR A 92 -10.52 8.51 2.67
CA THR A 92 -11.73 8.01 3.31
C THR A 92 -12.03 6.61 2.80
N ILE A 93 -12.29 5.71 3.73
CA ILE A 93 -12.90 4.40 3.50
C ILE A 93 -14.14 4.35 4.38
N GLY A 94 -15.31 4.16 3.77
CA GLY A 94 -16.54 3.94 4.50
C GLY A 94 -16.58 2.55 5.17
N PRO A 95 -17.49 2.34 6.14
CA PRO A 95 -17.74 1.01 6.68
C PRO A 95 -18.20 0.06 5.58
N ALA A 96 -17.78 -1.21 5.66
CA ALA A 96 -18.18 -2.21 4.70
C ALA A 96 -19.70 -2.43 4.71
N THR A 97 -20.28 -2.55 3.51
CA THR A 97 -21.67 -2.93 3.32
C THR A 97 -21.75 -4.37 2.82
N SER A 98 -22.73 -5.13 3.30
CA SER A 98 -22.95 -6.51 2.86
C SER A 98 -23.64 -6.53 1.49
N GLY A 99 -23.12 -7.31 0.54
CA GLY A 99 -23.75 -7.55 -0.75
C GLY A 99 -23.16 -8.77 -1.47
N PRO A 100 -23.89 -9.38 -2.42
CA PRO A 100 -23.38 -10.49 -3.20
C PRO A 100 -22.23 -10.05 -4.13
N ILE A 101 -21.24 -10.92 -4.34
CA ILE A 101 -20.31 -10.81 -5.48
C ILE A 101 -21.08 -11.27 -6.72
N ALA A 102 -21.93 -10.40 -7.26
CA ALA A 102 -22.67 -10.67 -8.49
C ALA A 102 -21.77 -10.41 -9.70
N SER A 103 -21.89 -11.25 -10.73
CA SER A 103 -21.19 -11.19 -12.01
C SER A 103 -21.56 -9.97 -12.90
N GLY A 104 -21.43 -8.74 -12.39
CA GLY A 104 -21.80 -7.49 -13.07
C GLY A 104 -22.34 -6.41 -12.11
N PRO A 105 -22.27 -5.11 -12.46
CA PRO A 105 -21.68 -4.07 -11.60
C PRO A 105 -22.68 -3.30 -10.73
N LEU A 106 -22.44 -3.19 -9.41
CA LEU A 106 -23.07 -2.26 -8.46
C LEU A 106 -22.03 -1.82 -7.41
N ILE A 107 -21.67 -0.53 -7.22
CA ILE A 107 -22.28 0.69 -6.61
C ILE A 107 -22.05 0.85 -5.08
N GLY A 108 -21.08 1.72 -4.72
CA GLY A 108 -21.02 2.65 -3.55
C GLY A 108 -19.81 2.54 -2.57
N THR A 109 -19.21 3.58 -1.93
CA THR A 109 -18.92 5.02 -2.23
C THR A 109 -17.76 5.60 -1.33
N VAL A 110 -16.85 6.46 -1.91
CA VAL A 110 -15.94 7.55 -1.35
C VAL A 110 -14.64 7.16 -0.57
N VAL A 111 -13.36 7.62 -0.78
CA VAL A 111 -12.62 8.54 -1.75
C VAL A 111 -11.05 8.47 -1.58
N LEU A 112 -10.30 8.63 -2.72
CA LEU A 112 -8.90 9.15 -2.96
C LEU A 112 -7.62 8.27 -2.74
N GLN A 113 -6.50 8.33 -3.52
CA GLN A 113 -6.03 9.22 -4.62
C GLN A 113 -4.90 8.60 -5.49
N SER A 114 -4.93 8.72 -6.82
CA SER A 114 -3.77 8.49 -7.71
C SER A 114 -2.99 9.78 -8.02
N VAL A 115 -1.66 9.71 -8.13
CA VAL A 115 -0.78 10.83 -8.48
C VAL A 115 -0.43 10.87 -9.97
N GLY A 116 -0.97 11.85 -10.68
CA GLY A 116 -0.37 12.38 -11.90
C GLY A 116 0.09 13.81 -11.64
N VAL A 117 1.22 14.24 -12.21
CA VAL A 117 1.65 15.63 -12.16
C VAL A 117 0.73 16.46 -13.06
N MET A 118 -0.31 17.03 -12.46
CA MET A 118 -1.21 18.03 -13.06
C MET A 118 -1.49 19.12 -12.02
N THR A 119 -1.54 20.37 -12.44
CA THR A 119 -2.13 21.45 -11.64
C THR A 119 -3.65 21.26 -11.59
N GLY A 120 -4.18 20.59 -10.56
CA GLY A 120 -5.63 20.39 -10.37
C GLY A 120 -6.00 19.43 -9.24
N SER A 121 -7.31 19.29 -8.96
CA SER A 121 -7.86 18.28 -8.04
C SER A 121 -8.28 17.03 -8.83
N LEU A 122 -7.94 15.84 -8.32
CA LEU A 122 -8.33 14.56 -8.90
C LEU A 122 -9.03 13.72 -7.83
N SER A 123 -10.11 13.02 -8.19
CA SER A 123 -10.82 12.05 -7.35
C SER A 123 -10.90 10.69 -8.06
N SER A 124 -10.66 9.60 -7.33
CA SER A 124 -10.83 8.22 -7.83
C SER A 124 -11.43 7.31 -6.77
N THR A 125 -11.93 6.15 -7.18
CA THR A 125 -12.57 5.13 -6.35
C THR A 125 -12.00 3.75 -6.69
N SER A 126 -11.86 2.90 -5.68
CA SER A 126 -11.59 1.48 -5.83
C SER A 126 -12.37 0.70 -4.77
N TYR A 127 -12.59 -0.57 -5.05
CA TYR A 127 -13.38 -1.47 -4.23
C TYR A 127 -12.48 -2.62 -3.77
N VAL A 128 -12.62 -2.96 -2.50
CA VAL A 128 -12.01 -4.16 -1.91
C VAL A 128 -13.12 -5.02 -1.34
N TYR A 129 -13.18 -6.26 -1.81
CA TYR A 129 -14.16 -7.24 -1.36
C TYR A 129 -13.53 -8.11 -0.29
N TYR A 130 -14.22 -8.26 0.84
CA TYR A 130 -13.78 -9.06 1.97
C TYR A 130 -14.71 -10.26 2.19
N SER A 131 -14.16 -11.36 2.67
CA SER A 131 -14.93 -12.49 3.14
C SER A 131 -15.60 -12.16 4.48
N THR A 132 -16.90 -12.46 4.60
CA THR A 132 -17.66 -12.22 5.84
C THR A 132 -17.26 -13.13 6.99
N SER A 133 -16.60 -14.27 6.71
CA SER A 133 -16.21 -15.23 7.74
C SER A 133 -14.94 -14.85 8.50
N ASN A 134 -14.01 -14.18 7.83
CA ASN A 134 -12.65 -13.98 8.34
C ASN A 134 -12.01 -12.65 7.91
N TYR A 135 -12.74 -11.79 7.20
CA TYR A 135 -12.29 -10.48 6.72
C TYR A 135 -11.04 -10.54 5.83
N THR A 136 -10.77 -11.67 5.17
CA THR A 136 -9.70 -11.77 4.17
C THR A 136 -10.11 -11.12 2.86
N ILE A 137 -9.14 -10.55 2.14
CA ILE A 137 -9.40 -9.96 0.82
C ILE A 137 -9.75 -11.08 -0.17
N LEU A 138 -10.86 -10.92 -0.86
CA LEU A 138 -11.33 -11.79 -1.94
C LEU A 138 -11.04 -11.19 -3.31
N ALA A 139 -11.28 -9.88 -3.47
CA ALA A 139 -11.08 -9.23 -4.75
C ALA A 139 -10.78 -7.72 -4.66
N THR A 140 -9.91 -7.31 -5.57
CA THR A 140 -9.61 -5.98 -6.12
C THR A 140 -10.49 -5.45 -7.23
N LEU A 141 -11.09 -4.24 -7.19
CA LEU A 141 -11.63 -3.62 -8.41
C LEU A 141 -11.40 -2.12 -8.46
N ALA A 142 -10.83 -1.63 -9.57
CA ALA A 142 -10.75 -0.18 -9.83
C ALA A 142 -12.10 0.35 -10.26
N SER A 143 -12.42 1.58 -9.88
CA SER A 143 -13.51 2.30 -10.54
C SER A 143 -13.22 2.44 -12.03
N GLY A 144 -14.20 2.07 -12.86
CA GLY A 144 -14.09 2.08 -14.32
C GLY A 144 -13.27 0.95 -14.92
N SER A 145 -12.76 0.00 -14.11
CA SER A 145 -12.17 -1.24 -14.62
C SER A 145 -13.26 -2.31 -14.75
N SER A 146 -13.19 -3.12 -15.81
CA SER A 146 -13.94 -4.39 -15.92
C SER A 146 -13.21 -5.56 -15.27
N ASN A 147 -11.92 -5.39 -14.97
CA ASN A 147 -11.05 -6.46 -14.53
C ASN A 147 -10.83 -6.32 -13.02
N ALA A 148 -11.27 -7.33 -12.29
CA ALA A 148 -11.00 -7.49 -10.87
C ALA A 148 -9.78 -8.38 -10.66
N ILE A 149 -9.01 -8.13 -9.61
CA ILE A 149 -7.93 -9.03 -9.16
C ILE A 149 -8.53 -9.95 -8.10
N TYR A 150 -8.66 -11.24 -8.41
CA TYR A 150 -9.20 -12.25 -7.51
C TYR A 150 -8.08 -12.92 -6.73
N TYR A 151 -8.24 -12.99 -5.41
CA TYR A 151 -7.25 -13.53 -4.50
C TYR A 151 -7.56 -14.97 -4.11
N THR A 152 -6.61 -15.88 -4.35
CA THR A 152 -6.76 -17.31 -4.00
C THR A 152 -5.38 -17.94 -3.73
N PRO A 153 -5.04 -18.32 -2.48
CA PRO A 153 -5.63 -17.95 -1.19
C PRO A 153 -5.13 -16.59 -0.67
N TYR A 154 -5.90 -15.94 0.22
CA TYR A 154 -5.45 -14.81 1.03
C TYR A 154 -5.81 -15.02 2.51
N ALA A 155 -4.87 -14.84 3.43
CA ALA A 155 -5.08 -15.04 4.85
C ALA A 155 -4.26 -14.05 5.69
N TYR A 156 -4.89 -13.48 6.72
CA TYR A 156 -4.20 -12.72 7.75
C TYR A 156 -3.80 -13.64 8.91
N PRO A 157 -2.60 -13.48 9.50
CA PRO A 157 -2.29 -14.13 10.77
C PRO A 157 -3.26 -13.64 11.86
N THR A 158 -3.61 -14.52 12.81
CA THR A 158 -4.49 -14.17 13.93
C THR A 158 -3.84 -13.14 14.84
N THR A 159 -2.58 -13.39 15.21
CA THR A 159 -1.70 -12.51 15.98
C THR A 159 -0.32 -12.46 15.36
N VAL A 160 0.42 -11.38 15.64
CA VAL A 160 1.83 -11.24 15.25
C VAL A 160 2.63 -10.56 16.35
N LYS A 161 3.95 -10.74 16.33
CA LYS A 161 4.94 -10.03 17.15
C LYS A 161 6.02 -9.39 16.29
N ALA A 162 6.86 -8.54 16.89
CA ALA A 162 7.99 -7.94 16.20
C ALA A 162 8.93 -9.00 15.60
N GLY A 163 9.37 -8.79 14.36
CA GLY A 163 10.20 -9.72 13.61
C GLY A 163 9.43 -10.76 12.78
N ASP A 164 8.12 -10.91 13.00
CA ASP A 164 7.32 -11.82 12.19
C ASP A 164 7.26 -11.36 10.73
N THR A 165 7.31 -12.33 9.81
CA THR A 165 7.13 -12.12 8.37
C THR A 165 6.35 -13.28 7.78
N GLY A 166 5.70 -13.07 6.64
CA GLY A 166 5.00 -14.14 5.94
C GLY A 166 4.29 -13.70 4.67
N SER A 167 3.78 -14.67 3.93
CA SER A 167 2.89 -14.41 2.80
C SER A 167 1.47 -14.21 3.29
N LEU A 168 0.79 -13.19 2.75
CA LEU A 168 -0.65 -13.02 2.94
C LEU A 168 -1.44 -13.68 1.81
N GLY A 169 -0.87 -13.78 0.61
CA GLY A 169 -1.53 -14.44 -0.51
C GLY A 169 -1.10 -13.94 -1.88
N SER A 170 -1.80 -14.41 -2.90
CA SER A 170 -1.65 -13.94 -4.28
C SER A 170 -2.99 -13.84 -4.99
N GLY A 171 -3.05 -12.99 -6.00
CA GLY A 171 -4.24 -12.84 -6.84
C GLY A 171 -3.89 -12.59 -8.31
N ASN A 172 -4.86 -12.79 -9.19
CA ASN A 172 -4.75 -12.50 -10.61
C ASN A 172 -6.08 -11.99 -11.18
N ASP A 173 -6.04 -11.36 -12.36
CA ASP A 173 -7.24 -10.87 -13.04
C ASP A 173 -7.92 -11.89 -13.97
N GLY A 174 -7.56 -13.18 -13.86
CA GLY A 174 -8.19 -14.27 -14.59
C GLY A 174 -7.75 -14.43 -16.05
N PHE A 175 -6.90 -13.54 -16.57
CA PHE A 175 -6.39 -13.62 -17.94
C PHE A 175 -5.01 -14.29 -17.99
N ALA A 176 -4.77 -15.10 -19.02
CA ALA A 176 -3.50 -15.84 -19.19
C ALA A 176 -2.28 -14.92 -19.32
N LEU A 177 -2.48 -13.71 -19.87
CA LEU A 177 -1.50 -12.64 -19.97
C LEU A 177 -1.93 -11.46 -19.09
N GLY A 178 -2.47 -11.78 -17.93
CA GLY A 178 -3.10 -10.87 -17.00
C GLY A 178 -2.15 -10.20 -16.03
N GLN A 179 -2.74 -9.51 -15.07
CA GLN A 179 -2.03 -8.97 -13.91
C GLN A 179 -1.97 -10.00 -12.80
N SER A 180 -0.88 -10.00 -12.05
CA SER A 180 -0.73 -10.80 -10.83
C SER A 180 -0.29 -9.92 -9.67
N VAL A 181 -0.84 -10.19 -8.48
CA VAL A 181 -0.42 -9.55 -7.24
C VAL A 181 0.09 -10.60 -6.27
N THR A 182 1.21 -10.32 -5.60
CA THR A 182 1.65 -11.05 -4.41
C THR A 182 1.68 -10.12 -3.23
N SER A 183 1.15 -10.57 -2.09
CA SER A 183 1.11 -9.79 -0.85
C SER A 183 1.89 -10.51 0.24
N VAL A 184 2.79 -9.79 0.89
CA VAL A 184 3.58 -10.27 2.04
C VAL A 184 3.48 -9.27 3.19
N TYR A 185 3.78 -9.70 4.40
CA TYR A 185 3.84 -8.82 5.57
C TYR A 185 5.16 -8.94 6.32
N SER A 186 5.49 -7.87 7.04
CA SER A 186 6.58 -7.81 8.01
C SER A 186 6.18 -6.97 9.21
N VAL A 187 6.69 -7.31 10.39
CA VAL A 187 6.31 -6.65 11.64
C VAL A 187 7.53 -6.06 12.34
N ALA A 188 7.44 -4.78 12.70
CA ALA A 188 8.44 -4.07 13.48
C ALA A 188 7.86 -3.58 14.81
N SER A 189 8.73 -3.39 15.81
CA SER A 189 8.36 -2.72 17.06
C SER A 189 8.00 -1.26 16.81
N ASP A 190 7.00 -0.75 17.52
CA ASP A 190 6.59 0.66 17.45
C ASP A 190 6.66 1.32 18.83
N SER A 191 5.89 0.80 19.79
CA SER A 191 5.84 1.31 21.16
C SER A 191 5.59 0.18 22.17
N ALA A 192 5.44 0.53 23.45
CA ALA A 192 5.13 -0.43 24.50
C ALA A 192 3.76 -1.13 24.33
N ASN A 193 2.86 -0.60 23.49
CA ASN A 193 1.52 -1.15 23.28
C ASN A 193 1.12 -1.28 21.81
N SER A 194 2.07 -1.16 20.88
CA SER A 194 1.80 -1.25 19.44
C SER A 194 2.96 -1.83 18.64
N LEU A 195 2.61 -2.37 17.47
CA LEU A 195 3.53 -2.82 16.43
C LEU A 195 3.22 -2.12 15.11
N LEU A 196 4.25 -1.95 14.27
CA LEU A 196 4.07 -1.57 12.87
C LEU A 196 3.99 -2.83 12.02
N VAL A 197 2.87 -3.01 11.33
CA VAL A 197 2.67 -4.07 10.35
C VAL A 197 2.73 -3.46 8.96
N THR A 198 3.76 -3.83 8.21
CA THR A 198 3.92 -3.42 6.81
C THR A 198 3.37 -4.52 5.92
N ILE A 199 2.40 -4.18 5.07
CA ILE A 199 1.95 -5.04 3.98
C ILE A 199 2.63 -4.57 2.70
N THR A 200 3.30 -5.48 2.01
CA THR A 200 3.91 -5.21 0.71
C THR A 200 3.15 -5.95 -0.39
N ASP A 201 2.45 -5.20 -1.23
CA ASP A 201 1.79 -5.71 -2.44
C ASP A 201 2.72 -5.50 -3.64
N THR A 202 3.05 -6.55 -4.38
CA THR A 202 3.77 -6.46 -5.65
C THR A 202 2.82 -6.83 -6.78
N LEU A 203 2.40 -5.82 -7.54
CA LEU A 203 1.62 -5.98 -8.77
C LEU A 203 2.58 -6.10 -9.95
N ILE A 204 2.49 -7.21 -10.68
CA ILE A 204 3.17 -7.41 -11.95
C ILE A 204 2.11 -7.36 -13.05
N SER A 205 2.44 -6.70 -14.14
CA SER A 205 1.58 -6.64 -15.30
C SER A 205 2.27 -7.13 -16.54
N PHE A 206 1.45 -7.57 -17.48
CA PHE A 206 1.88 -7.89 -18.82
C PHE A 206 2.61 -6.69 -19.44
N GLY A 207 3.76 -6.96 -20.08
CA GLY A 207 4.67 -5.93 -20.60
C GLY A 207 5.82 -5.54 -19.66
N GLY A 208 5.95 -6.15 -18.48
CA GLY A 208 7.10 -5.97 -17.59
C GLY A 208 7.03 -4.74 -16.67
N GLY A 209 5.85 -4.12 -16.59
CA GLY A 209 5.56 -3.12 -15.56
C GLY A 209 5.34 -3.79 -14.20
N SER A 210 5.94 -3.24 -13.16
CA SER A 210 5.76 -3.68 -11.78
C SER A 210 5.46 -2.49 -10.90
N THR A 211 4.58 -2.68 -9.93
CA THR A 211 4.35 -1.68 -8.90
C THR A 211 4.35 -2.32 -7.53
N VAL A 212 5.20 -1.80 -6.64
CA VAL A 212 5.30 -2.23 -5.26
C VAL A 212 4.58 -1.20 -4.40
N THR A 213 3.60 -1.64 -3.62
CA THR A 213 2.95 -0.84 -2.57
C THR A 213 3.42 -1.33 -1.23
N GLN A 214 3.88 -0.43 -0.37
CA GLN A 214 4.15 -0.73 1.03
C GLN A 214 3.20 0.10 1.87
N THR A 215 2.24 -0.56 2.51
CA THR A 215 1.27 0.09 3.40
C THR A 215 1.63 -0.24 4.84
N ILE A 216 1.88 0.77 5.65
CA ILE A 216 2.25 0.63 7.06
C ILE A 216 1.03 0.91 7.92
N TYR A 217 0.67 -0.07 8.73
CA TYR A 217 -0.35 0.04 9.76
C TYR A 217 0.30 0.00 11.14
N ARG A 218 -0.14 0.87 12.04
CA ARG A 218 0.10 0.71 13.47
C ARG A 218 -1.06 -0.07 14.06
N ILE A 219 -0.76 -1.16 14.74
CA ILE A 219 -1.75 -1.99 15.43
C ILE A 219 -1.44 -1.99 16.92
N THR A 220 -2.44 -1.69 17.75
CA THR A 220 -2.30 -1.73 19.21
C THR A 220 -2.60 -3.12 19.76
N THR A 221 -2.16 -3.41 20.99
CA THR A 221 -2.52 -4.65 21.71
C THR A 221 -4.03 -4.81 21.91
N SER A 222 -4.78 -3.71 21.94
CA SER A 222 -6.25 -3.71 21.98
C SER A 222 -6.92 -3.99 20.64
N GLY A 223 -6.14 -4.18 19.56
CA GLY A 223 -6.66 -4.44 18.21
C GLY A 223 -7.14 -3.20 17.46
N ASN A 224 -6.70 -2.00 17.84
CA ASN A 224 -6.97 -0.79 17.03
C ASN A 224 -5.94 -0.71 15.91
N MET A 225 -6.41 -0.43 14.69
CA MET A 225 -5.58 -0.25 13.51
C MET A 225 -5.62 1.21 13.05
N THR A 226 -4.46 1.80 12.80
CA THR A 226 -4.35 3.10 12.15
C THR A 226 -3.39 3.02 10.97
N LEU A 227 -3.80 3.60 9.83
CA LEU A 227 -2.93 3.77 8.68
C LEU A 227 -1.87 4.84 8.98
N VAL A 228 -0.60 4.54 8.75
CA VAL A 228 0.55 5.41 9.05
C VAL A 228 1.13 5.99 7.77
N SER A 229 1.45 5.13 6.81
CA SER A 229 1.98 5.55 5.52
C SER A 229 1.65 4.55 4.42
N GLU A 230 1.71 5.02 3.18
CA GLU A 230 1.71 4.18 2.00
C GLU A 230 2.78 4.68 1.03
N THR A 231 3.69 3.80 0.62
CA THR A 231 4.68 4.09 -0.41
C THR A 231 4.42 3.25 -1.65
N GLN A 232 4.30 3.90 -2.80
CA GLN A 232 4.16 3.28 -4.11
C GLN A 232 5.44 3.49 -4.91
N THR A 233 6.03 2.41 -5.38
CA THR A 233 7.18 2.41 -6.29
C THR A 233 6.77 1.76 -7.60
N SER A 234 6.75 2.53 -8.67
CA SER A 234 6.40 2.03 -10.02
C SER A 234 7.65 1.90 -10.86
N SER A 235 7.76 0.75 -11.52
CA SER A 235 8.89 0.38 -12.36
C SER A 235 8.41 -0.20 -13.69
N SER A 236 9.21 0.01 -14.74
CA SER A 236 9.00 -0.61 -16.05
C SER A 236 10.32 -1.21 -16.51
N LEU A 237 10.30 -2.47 -16.91
CA LEU A 237 11.50 -3.20 -17.39
C LEU A 237 12.67 -3.14 -16.39
N GLY A 238 12.36 -3.14 -15.09
CA GLY A 238 13.35 -3.07 -14.00
C GLY A 238 13.78 -1.65 -13.58
N THR A 239 13.37 -0.62 -14.31
CA THR A 239 13.72 0.77 -14.00
C THR A 239 12.60 1.45 -13.24
N VAL A 240 12.89 1.96 -12.03
CA VAL A 240 11.95 2.77 -11.25
C VAL A 240 11.75 4.11 -11.93
N TYR A 241 10.51 4.46 -12.25
CA TYR A 241 10.17 5.75 -12.85
C TYR A 241 9.31 6.62 -11.94
N GLN A 242 8.82 6.09 -10.81
CA GLN A 242 7.99 6.86 -9.89
C GLN A 242 8.10 6.30 -8.47
N VAL A 243 8.22 7.20 -7.50
CA VAL A 243 8.08 6.89 -6.07
C VAL A 243 7.15 7.92 -5.43
N LEU A 244 6.13 7.46 -4.73
CA LEU A 244 5.15 8.30 -4.05
C LEU A 244 5.00 7.80 -2.61
N THR A 245 5.05 8.70 -1.66
CA THR A 245 4.88 8.40 -0.24
C THR A 245 3.78 9.28 0.33
N PHE A 246 2.74 8.63 0.80
CA PHE A 246 1.63 9.19 1.55
C PHE A 246 1.91 9.00 3.03
N THR A 247 1.85 10.07 3.82
CA THR A 247 1.95 10.02 5.28
C THR A 247 0.63 10.49 5.86
N PHE A 248 0.03 9.68 6.73
CA PHE A 248 -1.30 9.94 7.28
C PHE A 248 -1.21 10.50 8.70
N ALA A 249 -2.10 11.45 9.02
CA ALA A 249 -2.21 12.08 10.34
C ALA A 249 -3.47 11.60 11.09
#